data_AF-I3SEP0-F1
#
_entry.id   AF-I3SEP0-F1
#
_cell.length_a   1.000
_cell.length_b   1.000
_cell.length_c   1.000
_cell.angle_alpha   90.00
_cell.angle_beta   90.00
_cell.angle_gamma   90.00
#
_symmetry.space_group_name_H-M   'P 1'
#
loop_
_entity.id
_entity.type
_entity.pdbx_description
1 polymer ?
#
loop_
_entity_poly.entity_id
_entity_poly.type
_entity_poly.pdbx_seq_one_letter_code
_entity_poly.pdbx_strand_id
1 'polypeptide(L)'
;MMSPYVLKTLSTDGKGRYFTSFKVPDVYGVFQFKVEYERLGYTSLSLSKQIPVRPFRHNEYERFIPTAYPYYGASFSMMAGFLIFSAVHLYNK
;
A
#
# COMPACT_ATOMS: atom_id res chain seq x y z
N MET A 1 -10.26 14.59 14.33
CA MET A 1 -9.57 13.37 14.78
C MET A 1 -8.80 13.71 16.05
N MET A 2 -9.21 13.19 17.21
CA MET A 2 -8.68 13.60 18.52
C MET A 2 -7.41 12.85 18.97
N SER A 3 -6.87 11.90 18.19
CA SER A 3 -5.68 11.14 18.57
C SER A 3 -4.71 10.93 17.39
N PRO A 4 -3.39 10.91 17.64
CA PRO A 4 -2.39 10.63 16.61
C PRO A 4 -2.39 9.13 16.24
N TYR A 5 -2.30 8.84 14.94
CA TYR A 5 -2.19 7.45 14.45
C TYR A 5 -0.85 6.80 14.76
N VAL A 6 0.23 7.59 14.69
CA VAL A 6 1.60 7.13 14.97
C VAL A 6 2.28 8.21 15.80
N LEU A 7 2.84 7.81 16.95
CA LEU A 7 3.66 8.66 17.80
C LEU A 7 5.03 8.00 17.95
N LYS A 8 6.08 8.71 17.53
CA LYS A 8 7.46 8.22 17.59
C LYS A 8 8.41 9.34 17.99
N THR A 9 9.50 8.96 18.66
CA THR A 9 10.63 9.83 18.93
C THR A 9 11.52 9.97 17.69
N LEU A 10 12.21 11.11 17.58
CA LEU A 10 13.19 11.36 16.52
C LEU A 10 14.58 10.92 16.98
N SER A 11 15.31 10.24 16.11
CA SER A 11 16.74 9.93 16.29
C SER A 11 17.60 11.07 15.74
N THR A 12 18.82 11.23 16.25
CA THR A 12 19.77 12.26 15.80
C THR A 12 20.95 11.64 15.07
N ASP A 13 21.41 12.30 14.00
CA ASP A 13 22.65 11.96 13.27
C ASP A 13 23.90 12.62 13.90
N GLY A 14 23.76 13.31 15.04
CA GLY A 14 24.84 14.06 15.68
C GLY A 14 25.30 15.31 14.91
N LYS A 15 24.91 15.46 13.64
CA LYS A 15 25.19 16.60 12.75
C LYS A 15 24.03 17.62 12.70
N GLY A 16 23.18 17.63 13.73
CA GLY A 16 22.04 18.56 13.84
C GLY A 16 20.78 18.17 13.05
N ARG A 17 20.71 16.96 12.47
CA ARG A 17 19.51 16.45 11.79
C ARG A 17 18.79 15.42 12.66
N TYR A 18 17.48 15.59 12.77
CA TYR A 18 16.58 14.67 13.45
C TYR A 18 15.70 13.94 12.43
N PHE A 19 15.59 12.62 12.56
CA PHE A 19 14.83 11.79 11.61
C PHE A 19 14.16 10.60 12.29
N THR A 20 13.13 10.05 11.65
CA THR A 20 12.48 8.80 12.05
C THR A 20 11.89 8.13 10.81
N SER A 21 11.72 6.80 10.86
CA SER A 21 11.09 6.02 9.80
C SER A 21 9.95 5.18 10.38
N PHE A 22 8.83 5.14 9.65
CA PHE A 22 7.64 4.41 10.06
C PHE A 22 6.83 3.98 8.84
N LYS A 23 6.01 2.94 9.03
CA LYS A 23 5.03 2.51 8.05
C LYS A 23 3.79 3.39 8.16
N VAL A 24 3.28 3.86 7.02
CA VAL A 24 2.05 4.63 6.94
C VAL A 24 0.86 3.77 7.43
N PRO A 25 -0.11 4.34 8.19
CA PRO A 25 -1.30 3.61 8.62
C PRO A 25 -2.10 3.06 7.43
N ASP A 26 -2.86 1.99 7.66
CA ASP A 26 -3.73 1.36 6.66
C ASP A 26 -5.07 2.11 6.47
N VAL A 27 -5.03 3.44 6.60
CA VAL A 27 -6.19 4.32 6.45
C VAL A 27 -5.80 5.41 5.46
N TYR A 28 -6.62 5.57 4.42
CA TYR A 28 -6.44 6.61 3.41
C TYR A 28 -7.09 7.93 3.85
N GLY A 29 -6.59 9.04 3.30
CA GLY A 29 -7.09 10.37 3.62
C GLY A 29 -5.98 11.38 3.71
N VAL A 30 -6.26 12.49 4.37
CA VAL A 30 -5.29 13.57 4.53
C VAL A 30 -4.79 13.58 5.98
N PHE A 31 -3.49 13.44 6.14
CA PHE A 31 -2.81 13.40 7.42
C PHE A 31 -1.92 14.62 7.60
N GLN A 32 -1.39 14.80 8.81
CA GLN A 32 -0.41 15.82 9.12
C GLN A 32 0.76 15.21 9.86
N PHE A 33 1.97 15.58 9.45
CA PHE A 33 3.14 15.45 10.31
C PHE A 33 3.12 16.62 11.27
N LYS A 34 3.13 16.33 12.57
CA LYS A 34 3.07 17.32 13.64
C LYS A 34 4.27 17.12 14.57
N VAL A 35 5.08 18.15 14.73
CA VAL A 35 6.19 18.19 15.68
C VAL A 35 5.95 19.35 16.62
N GLU A 36 5.70 19.04 17.89
CA GLU A 36 5.52 20.01 18.96
C GLU A 36 6.62 19.81 19.99
N TYR A 37 7.38 20.87 20.26
CA TYR A 37 8.42 20.88 21.27
C TYR A 37 8.14 22.00 22.26
N GLU A 38 7.55 21.63 23.39
CA GLU A 38 7.25 22.52 24.50
C GLU A 38 8.00 22.05 25.74
N ARG A 39 9.01 22.81 26.15
CA ARG A 39 9.84 22.53 27.32
C ARG A 39 10.10 23.84 28.07
N LEU A 40 10.01 23.81 29.39
CA LEU A 40 10.32 24.96 30.23
C LEU A 40 11.76 25.44 29.99
N GLY A 41 11.94 26.74 29.77
CA GLY A 41 13.25 27.34 29.51
C GLY A 41 13.72 27.26 28.06
N TYR A 42 12.96 26.64 27.16
CA TYR A 42 13.22 26.63 25.72
C TYR A 42 12.12 27.38 24.97
N THR A 43 12.44 27.88 23.78
CA THR A 43 11.44 28.43 22.86
C THR A 43 10.52 27.32 22.37
N SER A 44 9.22 27.59 22.35
CA SER A 44 8.24 26.65 21.80
C SER A 44 8.41 26.52 20.28
N LEU A 45 8.38 25.29 19.78
CA LEU A 45 8.43 24.99 18.35
C LEU A 45 7.22 24.15 17.97
N SER A 46 6.48 24.63 16.97
CA SER A 46 5.35 23.91 16.39
C SER A 46 5.50 23.88 14.88
N LEU A 47 5.61 22.67 14.32
CA LEU A 47 5.71 22.43 12.90
C LEU A 47 4.59 21.48 12.48
N SER A 48 3.80 21.88 11.49
CA SER A 48 2.79 21.03 10.89
C SER A 48 2.95 20.98 9.36
N LYS A 49 2.84 19.79 8.79
CA LYS A 49 2.88 19.58 7.34
C LYS A 49 1.80 18.59 6.92
N GLN A 50 0.86 19.05 6.12
CA GLN A 50 -0.25 18.24 5.61
C GLN A 50 0.19 17.38 4.42
N ILE A 51 -0.17 16.10 4.42
CA ILE A 51 0.22 15.11 3.42
C ILE A 51 -0.96 14.17 3.11
N PRO A 52 -1.30 13.96 1.83
CA PRO A 52 -2.29 12.97 1.44
C PRO A 52 -1.70 11.56 1.40
N VAL A 53 -2.44 10.60 1.95
CA VAL A 53 -2.18 9.16 1.81
C VAL A 53 -3.23 8.59 0.86
N ARG A 54 -2.77 8.13 -0.30
CA ARG A 54 -3.63 7.53 -1.33
C ARG A 54 -3.71 6.01 -1.17
N PRO A 55 -4.86 5.38 -1.50
CA PRO A 55 -4.94 3.94 -1.62
C PRO A 55 -4.14 3.43 -2.83
N PHE A 56 -3.96 2.10 -2.89
CA PHE A 56 -3.38 1.44 -4.05
C PHE A 56 -4.25 1.62 -5.30
N ARG A 57 -3.58 1.82 -6.43
CA ARG A 57 -4.19 1.80 -7.75
C ARG A 57 -4.43 0.36 -8.20
N HIS A 58 -5.31 0.19 -9.19
CA HIS A 58 -5.64 -1.13 -9.75
C HIS A 58 -4.42 -1.92 -10.26
N ASN A 59 -3.31 -1.25 -10.60
CA ASN A 59 -2.07 -1.86 -11.12
C ASN A 59 -0.98 -2.04 -10.06
N GLU A 60 -1.25 -1.70 -8.80
CA GLU A 60 -0.28 -1.80 -7.69
C GLU A 60 -0.53 -3.06 -6.82
N TYR A 61 -1.60 -3.79 -7.09
CA TYR A 61 -1.88 -5.08 -6.45
C TYR A 61 -0.96 -6.18 -6.99
N GLU A 62 -0.67 -7.18 -6.15
CA GLU A 62 0.08 -8.35 -6.56
C GLU A 62 -0.64 -9.14 -7.66
N ARG A 63 0.13 -9.66 -8.61
CA ARG A 63 -0.38 -10.45 -9.73
C ARG A 63 0.27 -11.82 -9.69
N PHE A 64 -0.42 -12.82 -10.26
CA PHE A 64 0.08 -14.19 -10.33
C PHE A 64 0.35 -14.82 -8.97
N ILE A 65 -0.59 -14.64 -8.04
CA ILE A 65 -0.52 -15.25 -6.71
C ILE A 65 -0.52 -16.79 -6.84
N PRO A 66 0.42 -17.51 -6.17
CA PRO A 66 0.53 -18.96 -6.30
C PRO A 66 -0.74 -19.71 -5.91
N THR A 67 -1.47 -19.18 -4.92
CA THR A 67 -2.75 -19.73 -4.45
C THR A 67 -3.85 -19.68 -5.51
N ALA A 68 -3.74 -18.83 -6.52
CA ALA A 68 -4.72 -18.72 -7.60
C ALA A 68 -4.38 -19.51 -8.87
N TYR A 69 -3.28 -20.27 -8.89
CA TYR A 69 -2.89 -21.09 -10.04
C TYR A 69 -3.97 -22.07 -10.53
N PRO A 70 -4.78 -22.71 -9.66
CA PRO A 70 -5.90 -23.54 -10.10
C PRO A 70 -6.90 -22.78 -10.99
N TYR A 71 -7.19 -21.52 -10.68
CA TYR A 71 -8.15 -20.71 -11.44
C TYR A 71 -7.59 -20.23 -12.79
N TYR A 72 -6.31 -19.84 -12.82
CA TYR A 72 -5.64 -19.51 -14.07
C TYR A 72 -5.59 -20.72 -15.01
N GLY A 73 -5.21 -21.89 -14.47
CA GLY A 73 -5.18 -23.15 -15.22
C GLY A 73 -6.57 -23.56 -15.74
N ALA A 74 -7.61 -23.46 -14.91
CA ALA A 74 -8.98 -23.77 -15.32
C ALA A 74 -9.46 -22.89 -16.48
N SER A 75 -9.16 -21.59 -16.45
CA SER A 75 -9.53 -20.64 -17.50
C SER A 75 -8.91 -21.04 -18.85
N PHE A 76 -7.60 -21.32 -18.87
CA PHE A 76 -6.92 -21.77 -20.09
C PHE A 76 -7.37 -23.16 -20.54
N SER A 77 -7.65 -24.08 -19.61
CA SER A 77 -8.18 -25.41 -19.90
C SER A 77 -9.54 -25.33 -20.62
N MET A 78 -10.45 -24.47 -20.15
CA MET A 78 -11.75 -24.26 -20.80
C MET A 78 -11.62 -23.68 -22.21
N MET A 79 -10.71 -22.72 -22.41
CA MET A 79 -10.43 -22.16 -23.74
C MET A 79 -9.93 -23.24 -24.70
N ALA A 80 -8.96 -24.06 -24.27
CA ALA A 80 -8.42 -25.16 -25.07
C ALA A 80 -9.49 -26.23 -25.37
N GLY A 81 -10.26 -26.62 -24.36
CA GLY A 81 -11.35 -27.58 -24.49
C GLY A 81 -12.42 -27.12 -25.48
N PHE A 82 -12.80 -25.84 -25.45
CA PHE A 82 -13.75 -25.28 -26.42
C PHE A 82 -13.21 -25.34 -27.85
N LEU A 83 -11.94 -25.01 -28.07
CA LEU A 83 -11.31 -25.08 -29.39
C LEU A 83 -11.26 -26.52 -29.92
N ILE A 84 -10.86 -27.47 -29.07
CA ILE A 84 -10.83 -28.90 -29.43
C ILE A 84 -12.24 -29.39 -29.74
N PHE A 85 -13.22 -29.08 -28.88
CA PHE A 85 -14.61 -29.44 -29.09
C PHE A 85 -15.14 -28.90 -30.41
N SER A 86 -14.91 -27.61 -30.69
CA SER A 86 -15.36 -26.99 -31.94
C SER A 86 -14.75 -27.65 -33.16
N ALA A 87 -13.45 -27.95 -33.13
CA ALA A 87 -12.78 -28.64 -34.24
C ALA A 87 -13.33 -30.06 -34.44
N VAL A 88 -13.40 -30.86 -33.36
CA VAL A 88 -13.94 -32.22 -33.43
C VAL A 88 -15.38 -32.20 -33.92
N HIS A 89 -16.22 -31.32 -33.37
CA HIS A 89 -17.62 -31.25 -33.75
C HIS A 89 -17.81 -30.85 -35.22
N LEU A 90 -17.02 -29.91 -35.75
CA LEU A 90 -17.12 -29.46 -37.14
C LEU A 90 -16.67 -30.54 -38.15
N TYR A 91 -15.65 -31.33 -37.80
CA TYR A 91 -15.09 -32.36 -38.68
C TYR A 91 -15.58 -33.78 -38.37
N ASN A 92 -16.53 -33.92 -37.44
CA ASN A 92 -17.20 -35.20 -37.20
C ASN A 92 -18.19 -35.45 -38.35
N LYS A 93 -18.22 -36.68 -38.87
CA LYS A 93 -19.12 -37.10 -39.96
C LYS A 93 -20.49 -37.47 -39.43
#